data_AF-A0A024TDL9-F1
#
_entry.id   AF-A0A024TDL9-F1
#
_cell.length_a   1.000
_cell.length_b   1.000
_cell.length_c   1.000
_cell.angle_alpha   90.00
_cell.angle_beta   90.00
_cell.angle_gamma   90.00
#
_symmetry.space_group_name_H-M   'P 1'
#
loop_
_entity.id
_entity.type
_entity.pdbx_description
1 polymer ?
#
loop_
_entity_poly.entity_id
_entity_poly.type
_entity_poly.pdbx_seq_one_letter_code
_entity_poly.pdbx_strand_id
1 'polypeptide(L)'
;MNAFEFLGSLPGGSVDRLYQDAWACQAVFQSLSPLAQQIVMRLLFSNHATYAHDAILHWVQDAAQDKMTAAIEKLRHLRVLRVVQGSLDYVLNPVFQEQLKKALSSLGGSPWEAGRSKLPAEKPIPAVELELYARKRWDSVLHFMVGSTAVAAPPATVIGILEHTKLMQPSKSDSRALHITDTGYEFMLKDIHAQTWIFVLEYMKDIDRKGILPADEMLQFLFQMSYCRMNEYYAVADLTRNQQQLLGDLVELGLLYRRGAKATRFYTTSLAVNLIFGGMLGQTRANMTMSQGLDHITNYAADPSKSRLPSASPARADSSLLIVVETNFKVYAYTQSSLHIAMLSVFVDIVARLPNLAVGFLTRESIRSALSNGISAEQIYDFLMQHAHPKMLGNSPVIPENIADQLYLWQRERNRIKFEPGELVDVANEV
;
A
#
# COMPACT_ATOMS: atom_id res chain seq x y z
N MET A 1 3.51 8.66 2.72
CA MET A 1 2.25 9.39 2.51
C MET A 1 1.13 8.39 2.28
N ASN A 2 0.10 8.34 3.13
CA ASN A 2 -1.09 7.50 2.92
C ASN A 2 -2.17 8.24 2.10
N ALA A 3 -3.29 7.56 1.78
CA ALA A 3 -4.38 8.13 0.97
C ALA A 3 -5.02 9.39 1.57
N PHE A 4 -5.18 9.44 2.89
CA PHE A 4 -5.81 10.57 3.58
C PHE A 4 -4.86 11.75 3.76
N GLU A 5 -3.56 11.49 3.91
CA GLU A 5 -2.52 12.51 3.85
C GLU A 5 -2.42 13.12 2.44
N PHE A 6 -2.54 12.29 1.39
CA PHE A 6 -2.61 12.78 0.03
C PHE A 6 -3.84 13.66 -0.19
N LEU A 7 -5.02 13.25 0.33
CA LEU A 7 -6.23 14.08 0.30
C LEU A 7 -6.01 15.46 0.94
N GLY A 8 -5.30 15.52 2.08
CA GLY A 8 -4.96 16.77 2.75
C GLY A 8 -4.04 17.68 1.93
N SER A 9 -3.25 17.12 1.01
CA SER A 9 -2.39 17.88 0.10
C SER A 9 -3.12 18.50 -1.10
N LEU A 10 -4.36 18.07 -1.38
CA LEU A 10 -5.13 18.54 -2.54
C LEU A 10 -5.66 19.98 -2.36
N PRO A 11 -5.84 20.74 -3.47
CA PRO A 11 -6.50 22.04 -3.44
C PRO A 11 -7.93 21.97 -2.92
N GLY A 12 -8.44 23.08 -2.36
CA GLY A 12 -9.77 23.11 -1.75
C GLY A 12 -10.91 22.78 -2.70
N GLY A 13 -10.83 23.29 -3.92
CA GLY A 13 -11.83 22.97 -4.96
C GLY A 13 -11.85 21.48 -5.30
N SER A 14 -10.69 20.82 -5.35
CA SER A 14 -10.59 19.37 -5.58
C SER A 14 -11.19 18.55 -4.43
N VAL A 15 -10.91 18.94 -3.17
CA VAL A 15 -11.48 18.27 -1.99
C VAL A 15 -13.01 18.41 -1.97
N ASP A 16 -13.54 19.58 -2.33
CA ASP A 16 -14.98 19.81 -2.37
C ASP A 16 -15.68 19.01 -3.47
N ARG A 17 -15.03 18.84 -4.64
CA ARG A 17 -15.52 17.94 -5.69
C ARG A 17 -15.53 16.48 -5.24
N LEU A 18 -14.46 16.03 -4.59
CA LEU A 18 -14.37 14.68 -4.02
C LEU A 18 -15.48 14.44 -2.99
N TYR A 19 -15.79 15.42 -2.14
CA TYR A 19 -16.89 15.30 -1.16
C TYR A 19 -18.29 15.34 -1.75
N GLN A 20 -18.47 15.55 -3.06
CA GLN A 20 -19.78 15.37 -3.70
C GLN A 20 -20.21 13.89 -3.73
N ASP A 21 -19.26 12.97 -3.56
CA ASP A 21 -19.51 11.54 -3.52
C ASP A 21 -19.73 11.03 -2.08
N ALA A 22 -20.83 10.29 -1.89
CA ALA A 22 -21.22 9.78 -0.59
C ALA A 22 -20.25 8.69 -0.08
N TRP A 23 -19.70 7.86 -0.97
CA TRP A 23 -18.73 6.82 -0.59
C TRP A 23 -17.39 7.43 -0.15
N ALA A 24 -16.92 8.47 -0.84
CA ALA A 24 -15.74 9.21 -0.42
C ALA A 24 -15.92 9.84 0.97
N CYS A 25 -17.09 10.44 1.25
CA CYS A 25 -17.41 10.99 2.57
C CYS A 25 -17.43 9.90 3.66
N GLN A 26 -18.00 8.74 3.35
CA GLN A 26 -18.00 7.59 4.25
C GLN A 26 -16.57 7.07 4.52
N ALA A 27 -15.73 7.03 3.48
CA ALA A 27 -14.33 6.60 3.60
C ALA A 27 -13.53 7.50 4.52
N VAL A 28 -13.65 8.81 4.30
CA VAL A 28 -12.99 9.80 5.15
C VAL A 28 -13.49 9.69 6.57
N PHE A 29 -14.80 9.62 6.81
CA PHE A 29 -15.36 9.45 8.16
C PHE A 29 -14.84 8.18 8.87
N GLN A 30 -14.74 7.05 8.16
CA GLN A 30 -14.22 5.79 8.73
C GLN A 30 -12.72 5.83 9.05
N SER A 31 -11.95 6.69 8.38
CA SER A 31 -10.51 6.87 8.64
C SER A 31 -10.18 7.74 9.86
N LEU A 32 -11.18 8.46 10.38
CA LEU A 32 -11.02 9.38 11.49
C LEU A 32 -10.80 8.62 12.81
N SER A 33 -10.14 9.28 13.77
CA SER A 33 -10.05 8.76 15.13
C SER A 33 -11.44 8.75 15.80
N PRO A 34 -11.66 7.94 16.85
CA PRO A 34 -12.95 7.90 17.53
C PRO A 34 -13.42 9.28 18.02
N LEU A 35 -12.51 10.13 18.51
CA LEU A 35 -12.86 11.51 18.91
C LEU A 35 -13.30 12.37 17.72
N ALA A 36 -12.57 12.31 16.60
CA ALA A 36 -12.96 13.05 15.40
C ALA A 36 -14.30 12.57 14.83
N GLN A 37 -14.60 11.26 14.89
CA GLN A 37 -15.92 10.73 14.53
C GLN A 37 -17.02 11.26 15.43
N GLN A 38 -16.79 11.32 16.75
CA GLN A 38 -17.77 11.88 17.70
C GLN A 38 -18.05 13.36 17.42
N ILE A 39 -17.02 14.15 17.11
CA ILE A 39 -17.20 15.55 16.70
C ILE A 39 -18.09 15.62 15.47
N VAL A 40 -17.74 14.90 14.40
CA VAL A 40 -18.52 14.91 13.15
C VAL A 40 -19.96 14.47 13.40
N MET A 41 -20.19 13.40 14.16
CA MET A 41 -21.55 12.89 14.43
C MET A 41 -22.41 13.86 15.24
N ARG A 42 -21.83 14.56 16.22
CA ARG A 42 -22.55 15.60 16.97
C ARG A 42 -22.92 16.78 16.09
N LEU A 43 -22.00 17.18 15.20
CA LEU A 43 -22.18 18.32 14.30
C LEU A 43 -23.08 17.99 13.10
N LEU A 44 -23.19 16.72 12.72
CA LEU A 44 -23.89 16.27 11.52
C LEU A 44 -25.35 16.70 11.52
N PHE A 45 -26.07 16.51 12.63
CA PHE A 45 -27.51 16.78 12.72
C PHE A 45 -27.87 18.08 13.45
N SER A 46 -26.87 18.80 13.96
CA SER A 46 -27.11 20.10 14.58
C SER A 46 -27.42 21.17 13.54
N ASN A 47 -28.36 22.06 13.89
CA ASN A 47 -28.81 23.17 13.06
C ASN A 47 -28.00 24.46 13.29
N HIS A 48 -26.96 24.43 14.12
CA HIS A 48 -26.15 25.61 14.39
C HIS A 48 -25.23 25.92 13.21
N ALA A 49 -25.09 27.20 12.88
CA ALA A 49 -24.28 27.64 11.76
C ALA A 49 -22.78 27.53 12.05
N THR A 50 -22.36 27.76 13.30
CA THR A 50 -20.94 27.82 13.72
C THR A 50 -20.76 27.25 15.13
N TYR A 51 -19.55 26.76 15.43
CA TYR A 51 -19.18 26.17 16.73
C TYR A 51 -17.86 26.75 17.22
N ALA A 52 -17.89 27.35 18.42
CA ALA A 52 -16.69 27.91 19.04
C ALA A 52 -15.68 26.81 19.39
N HIS A 53 -14.39 27.10 19.22
CA HIS A 53 -13.31 26.17 19.56
C HIS A 53 -13.39 25.68 21.00
N ASP A 54 -13.53 26.61 21.94
CA ASP A 54 -13.59 26.29 23.37
C ASP A 54 -14.78 25.39 23.68
N ALA A 55 -15.94 25.63 23.06
CA ALA A 55 -17.14 24.82 23.27
C ALA A 55 -16.92 23.35 22.88
N ILE A 56 -16.14 23.08 21.81
CA ILE A 56 -15.79 21.72 21.39
C ILE A 56 -14.79 21.09 22.37
N LEU A 57 -13.82 21.85 22.87
CA LEU A 57 -12.84 21.34 23.85
C LEU A 57 -13.48 20.94 25.18
N HIS A 58 -14.53 21.67 25.62
CA HIS A 58 -15.26 21.35 26.86
C HIS A 58 -16.10 20.05 26.77
N TRP A 59 -16.16 19.38 25.61
CA TRP A 59 -16.83 18.08 25.48
C TRP A 59 -16.04 16.91 26.08
N VAL A 60 -14.77 17.13 26.41
CA VAL A 60 -13.88 16.13 27.00
C VAL A 60 -13.36 16.60 28.36
N GLN A 61 -12.86 15.66 29.17
CA GLN A 61 -12.15 15.97 30.40
C GLN A 61 -10.78 16.60 30.09
N ASP A 62 -10.24 17.38 31.02
CA ASP A 62 -8.97 18.13 30.87
C ASP A 62 -7.81 17.23 30.39
N ALA A 63 -7.70 16.02 30.93
CA ALA A 63 -6.67 15.05 30.54
C ALA A 63 -6.72 14.59 29.06
N ALA A 64 -7.82 14.85 28.34
CA ALA A 64 -8.02 14.48 26.95
C ALA A 64 -8.09 15.68 25.99
N GLN A 65 -7.90 16.91 26.47
CA GLN A 65 -7.96 18.12 25.64
C GLN A 65 -6.90 18.14 24.53
N ASP A 66 -5.68 17.65 24.79
CA ASP A 66 -4.64 17.54 23.76
C ASP A 66 -5.06 16.62 22.61
N LYS A 67 -5.68 15.48 22.94
CA LYS A 67 -6.19 14.52 21.94
C LYS A 67 -7.37 15.10 21.17
N MET A 68 -8.21 15.90 21.81
CA MET A 68 -9.32 16.59 21.18
C MET A 68 -8.82 17.67 20.20
N THR A 69 -7.81 18.44 20.61
CA THR A 69 -7.16 19.44 19.75
C THR A 69 -6.55 18.78 18.52
N ALA A 70 -5.81 17.68 18.69
CA ALA A 70 -5.26 16.91 17.57
C ALA A 70 -6.37 16.36 16.64
N ALA A 71 -7.53 15.98 17.18
CA ALA A 71 -8.68 15.54 16.37
C ALA A 71 -9.28 16.69 15.56
N ILE A 72 -9.42 17.89 16.14
CA ILE A 72 -9.86 19.10 15.45
C ILE A 72 -8.89 19.45 14.32
N GLU A 73 -7.58 19.49 14.60
CA GLU A 73 -6.57 19.78 13.58
C GLU A 73 -6.59 18.77 12.43
N LYS A 74 -6.78 17.48 12.71
CA LYS A 74 -6.96 16.47 11.67
C LYS A 74 -8.20 16.73 10.81
N LEU A 75 -9.33 17.10 11.42
CA LEU A 75 -10.56 17.45 10.70
C LEU A 75 -10.40 18.72 9.84
N ARG A 76 -9.63 19.70 10.32
CA ARG A 76 -9.28 20.92 9.58
C ARG A 76 -8.38 20.60 8.38
N HIS A 77 -7.36 19.76 8.58
CA HIS A 77 -6.43 19.36 7.53
C HIS A 77 -7.15 18.63 6.39
N LEU A 78 -8.13 17.77 6.72
CA LEU A 78 -8.98 17.09 5.74
C LEU A 78 -10.11 17.99 5.20
N ARG A 79 -10.21 19.25 5.63
CA ARG A 79 -11.27 20.21 5.26
C ARG A 79 -12.69 19.71 5.54
N VAL A 80 -12.83 18.81 6.52
CA VAL A 80 -14.12 18.38 7.06
C VAL A 80 -14.67 19.50 7.95
N LEU A 81 -13.82 20.10 8.77
CA LEU A 81 -14.11 21.35 9.46
C LEU A 81 -13.45 22.52 8.73
N ARG A 82 -14.22 23.57 8.48
CA ARG A 82 -13.74 24.84 7.90
C ARG A 82 -13.76 25.91 8.98
N VAL A 83 -12.77 26.79 8.95
CA VAL A 83 -12.73 27.95 9.83
C VAL A 83 -13.51 29.09 9.18
N VAL A 84 -14.37 29.75 9.94
CA VAL A 84 -15.08 30.94 9.47
C VAL A 84 -14.09 32.09 9.31
N GLN A 85 -14.19 32.85 8.22
CA GLN A 85 -13.30 34.00 8.00
C GLN A 85 -13.39 34.98 9.17
N GLY A 86 -12.24 35.25 9.80
CA GLY A 86 -12.14 36.22 10.91
C GLY A 86 -12.59 35.72 12.29
N SER A 87 -12.91 34.44 12.46
CA SER A 87 -13.25 33.83 13.76
C SER A 87 -12.44 32.55 14.01
N LEU A 88 -12.39 32.11 15.27
CA LEU A 88 -11.93 30.76 15.67
C LEU A 88 -13.05 29.72 15.61
N ASP A 89 -14.23 30.11 15.12
CA ASP A 89 -15.37 29.22 14.99
C ASP A 89 -15.23 28.27 13.79
N TYR A 90 -15.76 27.07 13.99
CA TYR A 90 -15.78 26.01 13.00
C TYR A 90 -17.15 25.82 12.38
N VAL A 91 -17.15 25.44 11.11
CA VAL A 91 -18.33 25.01 10.36
C VAL A 91 -18.02 23.66 9.73
N LEU A 92 -18.94 22.71 9.86
CA LEU A 92 -18.83 21.45 9.13
C LEU A 92 -19.00 21.72 7.63
N ASN A 93 -18.13 21.17 6.80
CA ASN A 93 -18.21 21.35 5.36
C ASN A 93 -19.62 20.94 4.87
N PRO A 94 -20.40 21.85 4.28
CA PRO A 94 -21.81 21.61 4.00
C PRO A 94 -22.00 20.50 2.96
N VAL A 95 -21.10 20.39 1.98
CA VAL A 95 -21.11 19.31 0.98
C VAL A 95 -20.87 17.97 1.65
N PHE A 96 -19.83 17.89 2.50
CA PHE A 96 -19.53 16.69 3.28
C PHE A 96 -20.67 16.32 4.22
N GLN A 97 -21.29 17.30 4.89
CA GLN A 97 -22.41 17.09 5.80
C GLN A 97 -23.62 16.49 5.08
N GLU A 98 -23.99 17.02 3.92
CA GLU A 98 -25.11 16.51 3.13
C GLU A 98 -24.84 15.09 2.63
N GLN A 99 -23.64 14.85 2.07
CA GLN A 99 -23.29 13.55 1.50
C GLN A 99 -23.05 12.49 2.57
N LEU A 100 -22.52 12.84 3.75
CA LEU A 100 -22.42 11.92 4.88
C LEU A 100 -23.81 11.59 5.46
N LYS A 101 -24.77 12.54 5.49
CA LYS A 101 -26.16 12.23 5.86
C LYS A 101 -26.77 11.21 4.91
N LYS A 102 -26.60 11.40 3.59
CA LYS A 102 -27.01 10.41 2.57
C LYS A 102 -26.30 9.09 2.78
N ALA A 103 -25.01 9.12 3.10
CA ALA A 103 -24.22 7.94 3.36
C ALA A 103 -24.77 7.09 4.50
N LEU A 104 -25.10 7.71 5.62
CA LEU A 104 -25.60 7.00 6.80
C LEU A 104 -27.05 6.52 6.66
N SER A 105 -27.86 7.18 5.83
CA SER A 105 -29.30 6.85 5.68
C SER A 105 -29.61 5.96 4.49
N SER A 106 -28.81 6.02 3.42
CA SER A 106 -29.19 5.48 2.11
C SER A 106 -28.12 4.65 1.40
N LEU A 107 -26.86 4.64 1.86
CA LEU A 107 -25.86 3.72 1.30
C LEU A 107 -26.15 2.30 1.78
N GLY A 108 -26.92 1.58 0.98
CA GLY A 108 -27.02 0.13 1.03
C GLY A 108 -26.12 -0.50 -0.05
N GLY A 109 -25.55 -1.66 0.27
CA GLY A 109 -24.90 -2.49 -0.73
C GLY A 109 -23.49 -2.05 -1.13
N SER A 110 -23.17 -2.12 -2.43
CA SER A 110 -21.86 -1.75 -2.98
C SER A 110 -21.99 -0.69 -4.09
N PRO A 111 -20.91 0.07 -4.40
CA PRO A 111 -20.92 1.00 -5.52
C PRO A 111 -21.28 0.28 -6.82
N TRP A 112 -22.05 0.95 -7.69
CA TRP A 112 -22.46 0.41 -9.00
C TRP A 112 -23.27 -0.90 -8.97
N GLU A 113 -23.89 -1.25 -7.83
CA GLU A 113 -24.73 -2.44 -7.74
C GLU A 113 -25.92 -2.42 -8.70
N ALA A 114 -26.47 -1.22 -8.98
CA ALA A 114 -27.61 -1.05 -9.87
C ALA A 114 -27.35 -1.52 -11.32
N GLY A 115 -26.11 -1.40 -11.83
CA GLY A 115 -25.78 -1.90 -13.16
C GLY A 115 -25.60 -3.41 -13.22
N ARG A 116 -25.35 -4.07 -12.09
CA ARG A 116 -25.28 -5.54 -12.05
C ARG A 116 -26.58 -6.18 -12.51
N SER A 117 -27.70 -5.67 -12.02
CA SER A 117 -29.04 -6.17 -12.35
C SER A 117 -29.42 -5.97 -13.82
N LYS A 118 -28.71 -5.11 -14.55
CA LYS A 118 -28.93 -4.84 -15.98
C LYS A 118 -28.20 -5.82 -16.89
N LEU A 119 -27.23 -6.56 -16.36
CA LEU A 119 -26.44 -7.52 -17.13
C LEU A 119 -27.00 -8.94 -16.99
N PRO A 120 -26.83 -9.81 -18.01
CA PRO A 120 -27.21 -11.22 -17.90
C PRO A 120 -26.54 -11.90 -16.70
N ALA A 121 -27.20 -12.85 -16.06
CA ALA A 121 -26.57 -13.62 -14.98
C ALA A 121 -25.36 -14.40 -15.52
N GLU A 122 -24.24 -14.35 -14.80
CA GLU A 122 -23.02 -15.07 -15.13
C GLU A 122 -22.44 -15.66 -13.84
N LYS A 123 -21.78 -16.82 -13.95
CA LYS A 123 -21.16 -17.47 -12.80
C LYS A 123 -20.13 -16.52 -12.17
N PRO A 124 -20.28 -16.14 -10.88
CA PRO A 124 -19.32 -15.28 -10.21
C PRO A 124 -17.96 -15.97 -10.10
N ILE A 125 -16.90 -15.16 -10.10
CA ILE A 125 -15.55 -15.65 -9.88
C ILE A 125 -15.34 -15.74 -8.36
N PRO A 126 -14.89 -16.88 -7.83
CA PRO A 126 -14.58 -17.01 -6.41
C PRO A 126 -13.55 -15.96 -5.97
N ALA A 127 -13.76 -15.36 -4.79
CA ALA A 127 -12.84 -14.35 -4.26
C ALA A 127 -11.39 -14.88 -4.13
N VAL A 128 -11.22 -16.17 -3.84
CA VAL A 128 -9.92 -16.85 -3.75
C VAL A 128 -9.17 -16.81 -5.09
N GLU A 129 -9.87 -16.99 -6.22
CA GLU A 129 -9.24 -16.92 -7.54
C GLU A 129 -8.75 -15.50 -7.86
N LEU A 130 -9.52 -14.48 -7.47
CA LEU A 130 -9.15 -13.08 -7.64
C LEU A 130 -7.99 -12.67 -6.73
N GLU A 131 -7.93 -13.22 -5.52
CA GLU A 131 -6.81 -13.03 -4.61
C GLU A 131 -5.52 -13.65 -5.18
N LEU A 132 -5.58 -14.88 -5.66
CA LEU A 132 -4.46 -15.55 -6.31
C LEU A 132 -3.99 -14.81 -7.57
N TYR A 133 -4.93 -14.31 -8.37
CA TYR A 133 -4.63 -13.47 -9.53
C TYR A 133 -3.84 -12.22 -9.13
N ALA A 134 -4.32 -11.49 -8.12
CA ALA A 134 -3.68 -10.26 -7.66
C ALA A 134 -2.30 -10.50 -7.05
N ARG A 135 -2.15 -11.55 -6.22
CA ARG A 135 -0.86 -11.97 -5.67
C ARG A 135 0.12 -12.33 -6.77
N LYS A 136 -0.28 -13.16 -7.74
CA LYS A 136 0.59 -13.54 -8.86
C LYS A 136 1.07 -12.34 -9.68
N ARG A 137 0.19 -11.37 -9.93
CA ARG A 137 0.55 -10.11 -10.61
C ARG A 137 1.59 -9.34 -9.81
N TRP A 138 1.35 -9.18 -8.51
CA TRP A 138 2.25 -8.46 -7.62
C TRP A 138 3.62 -9.14 -7.46
N ASP A 139 3.62 -10.47 -7.25
CA ASP A 139 4.84 -11.27 -7.17
C ASP A 139 5.68 -11.18 -8.45
N SER A 140 5.04 -11.05 -9.62
CA SER A 140 5.75 -10.84 -10.89
C SER A 140 6.53 -9.53 -10.91
N VAL A 141 5.96 -8.46 -10.34
CA VAL A 141 6.63 -7.15 -10.20
C VAL A 141 7.84 -7.28 -9.28
N LEU A 142 7.66 -7.90 -8.11
CA LEU A 142 8.74 -8.04 -7.13
C LEU A 142 9.86 -8.98 -7.62
N HIS A 143 9.52 -10.07 -8.31
CA HIS A 143 10.51 -10.93 -8.95
C HIS A 143 11.31 -10.21 -10.02
N PHE A 144 10.67 -9.32 -10.79
CA PHE A 144 11.35 -8.48 -11.78
C PHE A 144 12.31 -7.48 -11.13
N MET A 145 11.92 -6.86 -10.01
CA MET A 145 12.80 -5.93 -9.27
C MET A 145 14.11 -6.59 -8.82
N VAL A 146 14.06 -7.87 -8.45
CA VAL A 146 15.23 -8.64 -8.01
C VAL A 146 16.06 -9.19 -9.19
N GLY A 147 15.60 -9.00 -10.43
CA GLY A 147 16.27 -9.53 -11.63
C GLY A 147 16.05 -11.03 -11.84
N SER A 148 15.02 -11.61 -11.22
CA SER A 148 14.68 -13.02 -11.44
C SER A 148 14.01 -13.20 -12.80
N THR A 149 14.58 -14.04 -13.67
CA THR A 149 13.99 -14.42 -14.96
C THR A 149 12.97 -15.56 -14.84
N ALA A 150 12.63 -15.98 -13.60
CA ALA A 150 11.72 -17.09 -13.35
C ALA A 150 10.25 -16.76 -13.70
N VAL A 151 9.93 -15.47 -13.81
CA VAL A 151 8.57 -14.98 -14.08
C VAL A 151 8.59 -14.06 -15.30
N ALA A 152 7.50 -14.06 -16.06
CA ALA A 152 7.32 -13.13 -17.17
C ALA A 152 7.46 -11.68 -16.71
N ALA A 153 8.08 -10.85 -17.56
CA ALA A 153 8.24 -9.43 -17.27
C ALA A 153 6.87 -8.76 -17.03
N PRO A 154 6.79 -7.82 -16.09
CA PRO A 154 5.56 -7.10 -15.81
C PRO A 154 5.19 -6.19 -16.99
N PRO A 155 3.93 -5.71 -17.07
CA PRO A 155 3.49 -4.81 -18.12
C PRO A 155 4.34 -3.53 -18.20
N ALA A 156 4.42 -2.92 -19.39
CA ALA A 156 5.24 -1.73 -19.62
C ALA A 156 4.85 -0.56 -18.70
N THR A 157 3.56 -0.42 -18.36
CA THR A 157 3.04 0.57 -17.41
C THR A 157 3.69 0.42 -16.04
N VAL A 158 3.84 -0.82 -15.56
CA VAL A 158 4.48 -1.13 -14.27
C VAL A 158 5.97 -0.81 -14.33
N ILE A 159 6.66 -1.16 -15.43
CA ILE A 159 8.08 -0.88 -15.60
C ILE A 159 8.33 0.64 -15.63
N GLY A 160 7.50 1.40 -16.33
CA GLY A 160 7.59 2.87 -16.34
C GLY A 160 7.39 3.48 -14.95
N ILE A 161 6.48 2.92 -14.13
CA ILE A 161 6.32 3.35 -12.73
C ILE A 161 7.57 3.03 -11.91
N LEU A 162 8.16 1.84 -12.06
CA LEU A 162 9.39 1.43 -11.35
C LEU A 162 10.57 2.38 -11.63
N GLU A 163 10.74 2.79 -12.88
CA GLU A 163 11.78 3.75 -13.28
C GLU A 163 11.50 5.15 -12.75
N HIS A 164 10.27 5.65 -12.91
CA HIS A 164 9.90 7.01 -12.51
C HIS A 164 9.92 7.21 -10.99
N THR A 165 9.52 6.18 -10.22
CA THR A 165 9.66 6.14 -8.76
C THR A 165 11.10 5.92 -8.29
N LYS A 166 12.04 5.73 -9.22
CA LYS A 166 13.45 5.39 -8.95
C LYS A 166 13.63 4.11 -8.15
N LEU A 167 12.63 3.22 -8.13
CA LEU A 167 12.75 1.89 -7.49
C LEU A 167 13.67 0.97 -8.31
N MET A 168 13.74 1.20 -9.61
CA MET A 168 14.72 0.60 -10.50
C MET A 168 15.37 1.68 -11.36
N GLN A 169 16.60 1.42 -11.78
CA GLN A 169 17.34 2.31 -12.68
C GLN A 169 18.11 1.52 -13.73
N PRO A 170 18.36 2.10 -14.93
CA PRO A 170 19.17 1.44 -15.94
C PRO A 170 20.60 1.21 -15.43
N SER A 171 21.14 0.04 -15.75
CA SER A 171 22.52 -0.31 -15.42
C SER A 171 23.50 0.61 -16.14
N LYS A 172 24.63 0.91 -15.48
CA LYS A 172 25.73 1.69 -16.08
C LYS A 172 26.39 0.98 -17.25
N SER A 173 26.32 -0.35 -17.29
CA SER A 173 26.93 -1.18 -18.34
C SER A 173 25.97 -1.48 -19.51
N ASP A 174 24.68 -1.60 -19.24
CA ASP A 174 23.65 -1.88 -20.24
C ASP A 174 22.39 -1.07 -19.92
N SER A 175 22.08 -0.09 -20.76
CA SER A 175 20.90 0.76 -20.59
C SER A 175 19.58 0.01 -20.73
N ARG A 176 19.57 -1.23 -21.23
CA ARG A 176 18.37 -2.08 -21.30
C ARG A 176 18.16 -2.94 -20.07
N ALA A 177 19.20 -3.14 -19.26
CA ALA A 177 19.12 -3.91 -18.03
C ALA A 177 18.76 -2.98 -16.86
N LEU A 178 17.64 -3.25 -16.20
CA LEU A 178 17.24 -2.53 -14.99
C LEU A 178 17.78 -3.23 -13.74
N HIS A 179 18.29 -2.45 -12.79
CA HIS A 179 18.68 -2.93 -11.47
C HIS A 179 17.93 -2.19 -10.38
N ILE A 180 17.70 -2.88 -9.27
CA ILE A 180 17.08 -2.31 -8.08
C ILE A 180 17.97 -1.23 -7.47
N THR A 181 17.34 -0.16 -6.98
CA THR A 181 18.03 0.91 -6.25
C THR A 181 17.94 0.68 -4.73
N ASP A 182 18.58 1.54 -3.95
CA ASP A 182 18.42 1.62 -2.49
C ASP A 182 16.95 1.78 -2.08
N THR A 183 16.24 2.71 -2.72
CA THR A 183 14.82 2.97 -2.50
C THR A 183 13.95 1.80 -2.98
N GLY A 184 14.34 1.14 -4.07
CA GLY A 184 13.75 -0.10 -4.56
C GLY A 184 13.83 -1.22 -3.55
N TYR A 185 14.98 -1.36 -2.89
CA TYR A 185 15.18 -2.37 -1.86
C TYR A 185 14.33 -2.07 -0.62
N GLU A 186 14.34 -0.82 -0.13
CA GLU A 186 13.49 -0.40 0.99
C GLU A 186 12.00 -0.63 0.69
N PHE A 187 11.57 -0.38 -0.56
CA PHE A 187 10.22 -0.65 -1.03
C PHE A 187 9.85 -2.14 -0.92
N MET A 188 10.74 -3.05 -1.30
CA MET A 188 10.50 -4.49 -1.21
C MET A 188 10.23 -4.96 0.22
N LEU A 189 10.75 -4.25 1.22
CA LEU A 189 10.56 -4.60 2.64
C LEU A 189 9.22 -4.10 3.22
N LYS A 190 8.54 -3.21 2.52
CA LYS A 190 7.24 -2.70 2.95
C LYS A 190 6.17 -3.78 2.81
N ASP A 191 5.08 -3.65 3.55
CA ASP A 191 3.92 -4.52 3.37
C ASP A 191 3.25 -4.28 2.01
N ILE A 192 2.51 -5.28 1.52
CA ILE A 192 1.86 -5.26 0.21
C ILE A 192 0.93 -4.04 0.02
N HIS A 193 0.29 -3.54 1.09
CA HIS A 193 -0.59 -2.38 0.98
C HIS A 193 0.20 -1.11 0.75
N ALA A 194 1.27 -0.88 1.54
CA ALA A 194 2.16 0.25 1.34
C ALA A 194 2.81 0.22 -0.05
N GLN A 195 3.25 -0.96 -0.49
CA GLN A 195 3.83 -1.14 -1.82
C GLN A 195 2.84 -0.81 -2.95
N THR A 196 1.63 -1.37 -2.88
CA THR A 196 0.58 -1.11 -3.87
C THR A 196 0.18 0.36 -3.88
N TRP A 197 0.07 0.99 -2.70
CA TRP A 197 -0.27 2.41 -2.60
C TRP A 197 0.77 3.32 -3.25
N ILE A 198 2.06 3.03 -3.12
CA ILE A 198 3.12 3.81 -3.79
C ILE A 198 2.93 3.78 -5.31
N PHE A 199 2.63 2.61 -5.88
CA PHE A 199 2.37 2.46 -7.31
C PHE A 199 1.14 3.23 -7.76
N VAL A 200 0.03 3.11 -7.02
CA VAL A 200 -1.21 3.81 -7.35
C VAL A 200 -1.06 5.32 -7.21
N LEU A 201 -0.33 5.78 -6.19
CA LEU A 201 -0.03 7.19 -6.00
C LEU A 201 0.79 7.76 -7.15
N GLU A 202 1.81 7.03 -7.62
CA GLU A 202 2.60 7.50 -8.75
C GLU A 202 1.81 7.48 -10.06
N TYR A 203 1.05 6.42 -10.29
CA TYR A 203 0.13 6.33 -11.42
C TYR A 203 -0.89 7.48 -11.41
N MET A 204 -1.47 7.80 -10.26
CA MET A 204 -2.41 8.91 -10.10
C MET A 204 -1.77 10.28 -10.42
N LYS A 205 -0.51 10.50 -10.02
CA LYS A 205 0.23 11.71 -10.39
C LYS A 205 0.53 11.78 -11.88
N ASP A 206 0.85 10.65 -12.49
CA ASP A 206 1.14 10.58 -13.93
C ASP A 206 -0.10 10.88 -14.79
N ILE A 207 -1.26 10.28 -14.47
CA ILE A 207 -2.51 10.56 -15.19
C ILE A 207 -3.02 12.00 -14.99
N ASP A 208 -2.79 12.58 -13.81
CA ASP A 208 -3.14 13.97 -13.50
C ASP A 208 -2.25 14.93 -14.31
N ARG A 209 -0.94 14.66 -14.39
CA ARG A 209 0.00 15.40 -15.27
C ARG A 209 -0.36 15.29 -16.75
N LYS A 210 -0.83 14.12 -17.19
CA LYS A 210 -1.29 13.89 -18.57
C LYS A 210 -2.67 14.51 -18.85
N GLY A 211 -3.38 15.00 -17.83
CA GLY A 211 -4.71 15.60 -17.95
C GLY A 211 -5.81 14.61 -18.34
N ILE A 212 -5.61 13.31 -18.14
CA ILE A 212 -6.60 12.26 -18.49
C ILE A 212 -7.72 12.22 -17.45
N LEU A 213 -7.35 12.22 -16.18
CA LEU A 213 -8.26 12.16 -15.05
C LEU A 213 -7.65 12.98 -13.91
N PRO A 214 -8.37 13.94 -13.32
CA PRO A 214 -7.85 14.73 -12.21
C PRO A 214 -7.67 13.85 -10.97
N ALA A 215 -6.68 14.19 -10.14
CA ALA A 215 -6.37 13.43 -8.93
C ALA A 215 -7.58 13.25 -7.98
N ASP A 216 -8.49 14.24 -7.90
CA ASP A 216 -9.71 14.12 -7.09
C ASP A 216 -10.69 13.05 -7.60
N GLU A 217 -10.90 12.94 -8.91
CA GLU A 217 -11.79 11.92 -9.49
C GLU A 217 -11.16 10.52 -9.39
N MET A 218 -9.84 10.41 -9.54
CA MET A 218 -9.13 9.14 -9.32
C MET A 218 -9.25 8.68 -7.87
N LEU A 219 -9.02 9.59 -6.91
CA LEU A 219 -9.12 9.25 -5.49
C LEU A 219 -10.56 8.88 -5.09
N GLN A 220 -11.56 9.58 -5.62
CA GLN A 220 -12.97 9.20 -5.49
C GLN A 220 -13.21 7.78 -6.02
N PHE A 221 -12.68 7.44 -7.20
CA PHE A 221 -12.81 6.11 -7.78
C PHE A 221 -12.16 5.02 -6.92
N LEU A 222 -10.97 5.29 -6.35
CA LEU A 222 -10.32 4.37 -5.39
C LEU A 222 -11.15 4.18 -4.12
N PHE A 223 -11.75 5.24 -3.58
CA PHE A 223 -12.65 5.13 -2.43
C PHE A 223 -13.86 4.27 -2.76
N GLN A 224 -14.51 4.46 -3.91
CA GLN A 224 -15.60 3.59 -4.34
C GLN A 224 -15.13 2.13 -4.46
N MET A 225 -14.02 1.85 -5.13
CA MET A 225 -13.49 0.48 -5.25
C MET A 225 -13.22 -0.20 -3.90
N SER A 226 -12.90 0.56 -2.85
CA SER A 226 -12.71 0.02 -1.50
C SER A 226 -13.99 -0.53 -0.84
N TYR A 227 -15.17 -0.17 -1.34
CA TYR A 227 -16.47 -0.69 -0.89
C TYR A 227 -17.06 -1.76 -1.82
N CYS A 228 -16.34 -2.13 -2.89
CA CYS A 228 -16.75 -3.22 -3.76
C CYS A 228 -16.57 -4.59 -3.08
N ARG A 229 -17.37 -5.56 -3.49
CA ARG A 229 -17.29 -6.96 -3.03
C ARG A 229 -16.52 -7.79 -4.06
N MET A 230 -15.51 -8.53 -3.59
CA MET A 230 -14.59 -9.28 -4.46
C MET A 230 -15.29 -10.40 -5.25
N ASN A 231 -16.32 -11.04 -4.71
CA ASN A 231 -17.02 -12.15 -5.37
C ASN A 231 -18.07 -11.69 -6.40
N GLU A 232 -18.16 -10.39 -6.66
CA GLU A 232 -19.20 -9.84 -7.51
C GLU A 232 -18.61 -9.03 -8.68
N TYR A 233 -19.41 -8.86 -9.74
CA TYR A 233 -19.02 -8.08 -10.91
C TYR A 233 -19.77 -6.75 -10.98
N TYR A 234 -19.15 -5.81 -11.69
CA TYR A 234 -19.66 -4.47 -11.94
C TYR A 234 -19.66 -4.18 -13.44
N ALA A 235 -20.62 -3.37 -13.89
CA ALA A 235 -20.76 -3.03 -15.30
C ALA A 235 -19.77 -1.94 -15.69
N VAL A 236 -19.01 -2.15 -16.76
CA VAL A 236 -18.12 -1.12 -17.32
C VAL A 236 -18.90 0.14 -17.73
N ALA A 237 -20.16 -0.03 -18.14
CA ALA A 237 -21.03 1.06 -18.56
C ALA A 237 -21.40 2.04 -17.43
N ASP A 238 -21.27 1.66 -16.16
CA ASP A 238 -21.55 2.54 -15.02
C ASP A 238 -20.37 3.48 -14.69
N LEU A 239 -19.20 3.24 -15.28
CA LEU A 239 -18.00 4.06 -15.09
C LEU A 239 -17.99 5.27 -16.01
N THR A 240 -17.35 6.36 -15.58
CA THR A 240 -17.15 7.54 -16.42
C THR A 240 -16.25 7.22 -17.63
N ARG A 241 -16.33 8.00 -18.70
CA ARG A 241 -15.51 7.76 -19.92
C ARG A 241 -14.01 7.73 -19.60
N ASN A 242 -13.56 8.61 -18.72
CA ASN A 242 -12.16 8.67 -18.29
C ASN A 242 -11.81 7.43 -17.46
N GLN A 243 -12.65 7.02 -16.50
CA GLN A 243 -12.44 5.79 -15.73
C GLN A 243 -12.38 4.54 -16.63
N GLN A 244 -13.20 4.47 -17.69
CA GLN A 244 -13.18 3.36 -18.64
C GLN A 244 -11.84 3.24 -19.39
N GLN A 245 -11.19 4.37 -19.71
CA GLN A 245 -9.87 4.38 -20.35
C GLN A 245 -8.79 3.78 -19.42
N LEU A 246 -8.89 4.01 -18.11
CA LEU A 246 -7.92 3.53 -17.12
C LEU A 246 -8.08 2.04 -16.76
N LEU A 247 -9.16 1.38 -17.21
CA LEU A 247 -9.41 -0.02 -16.86
C LEU A 247 -8.29 -0.95 -17.32
N GLY A 248 -7.63 -0.66 -18.45
CA GLY A 248 -6.48 -1.44 -18.92
C GLY A 248 -5.35 -1.40 -17.89
N ASP A 249 -4.92 -0.20 -17.54
CA ASP A 249 -3.82 0.05 -16.62
C ASP A 249 -4.10 -0.51 -15.22
N LEU A 250 -5.33 -0.36 -14.70
CA LEU A 250 -5.72 -0.94 -13.41
C LEU A 250 -5.77 -2.48 -13.41
N VAL A 251 -6.03 -3.10 -14.57
CA VAL A 251 -5.90 -4.55 -14.74
C VAL A 251 -4.43 -4.97 -14.81
N GLU A 252 -3.58 -4.17 -15.44
CA GLU A 252 -2.13 -4.39 -15.50
C GLU A 252 -1.48 -4.29 -14.11
N LEU A 253 -1.91 -3.32 -13.30
CA LEU A 253 -1.51 -3.17 -11.89
C LEU A 253 -2.07 -4.28 -10.98
N GLY A 254 -3.02 -5.08 -11.45
CA GLY A 254 -3.63 -6.17 -10.67
C GLY A 254 -4.69 -5.71 -9.66
N LEU A 255 -5.14 -4.46 -9.72
CA LEU A 255 -6.22 -3.92 -8.90
C LEU A 255 -7.60 -4.41 -9.37
N LEU A 256 -7.73 -4.57 -10.69
CA LEU A 256 -8.94 -5.04 -11.33
C LEU A 256 -8.68 -6.33 -12.10
N TYR A 257 -9.75 -7.09 -12.30
CA TYR A 257 -9.74 -8.25 -13.18
C TYR A 257 -10.85 -8.12 -14.23
N ARG A 258 -10.50 -8.46 -15.48
CA ARG A 258 -11.43 -8.54 -16.62
C ARG A 258 -11.10 -9.79 -17.42
N ARG A 259 -12.13 -10.52 -17.89
CA ARG A 259 -11.96 -11.69 -18.75
C ARG A 259 -11.32 -11.35 -20.10
N GLY A 260 -11.42 -10.10 -20.53
CA GLY A 260 -10.76 -9.58 -21.73
C GLY A 260 -10.98 -8.08 -21.89
N ALA A 261 -10.25 -7.46 -22.82
CA ALA A 261 -10.27 -6.01 -23.05
C ALA A 261 -11.65 -5.48 -23.50
N LYS A 262 -12.49 -6.32 -24.13
CA LYS A 262 -13.86 -5.99 -24.57
C LYS A 262 -14.94 -6.47 -23.60
N ALA A 263 -14.57 -7.02 -22.45
CA ALA A 263 -15.56 -7.50 -21.48
C ALA A 263 -16.38 -6.33 -20.94
N THR A 264 -17.71 -6.50 -20.88
CA THR A 264 -18.65 -5.52 -20.31
C THR A 264 -18.66 -5.51 -18.78
N ARG A 265 -17.90 -6.43 -18.17
CA ARG A 265 -17.80 -6.65 -16.72
C ARG A 265 -16.36 -6.45 -16.24
N PHE A 266 -16.23 -5.98 -15.02
CA PHE A 266 -14.98 -5.99 -14.26
C PHE A 266 -15.22 -6.48 -12.83
N TYR A 267 -14.16 -6.97 -12.21
CA TYR A 267 -14.13 -7.47 -10.83
C TYR A 267 -13.04 -6.71 -10.06
N THR A 268 -13.26 -6.43 -8.79
CA THR A 268 -12.24 -5.85 -7.91
C THR A 268 -11.44 -6.95 -7.23
N THR A 269 -10.12 -6.76 -7.14
CA THR A 269 -9.25 -7.69 -6.43
C THR A 269 -9.08 -7.29 -4.96
N SER A 270 -8.45 -8.16 -4.17
CA SER A 270 -8.12 -7.86 -2.78
C SER A 270 -7.19 -6.66 -2.62
N LEU A 271 -6.35 -6.36 -3.62
CA LEU A 271 -5.48 -5.19 -3.62
C LEU A 271 -6.29 -3.90 -3.72
N ALA A 272 -7.28 -3.84 -4.61
CA ALA A 272 -8.14 -2.65 -4.75
C ALA A 272 -9.01 -2.42 -3.52
N VAL A 273 -9.67 -3.48 -3.03
CA VAL A 273 -10.59 -3.37 -1.88
C VAL A 273 -9.83 -2.94 -0.62
N ASN A 274 -8.63 -3.48 -0.41
CA ASN A 274 -7.83 -3.20 0.78
C ASN A 274 -6.83 -2.05 0.60
N LEU A 275 -6.81 -1.35 -0.54
CA LEU A 275 -5.82 -0.30 -0.81
C LEU A 275 -5.92 0.85 0.20
N ILE A 276 -7.14 1.32 0.45
CA ILE A 276 -7.41 2.51 1.27
C ILE A 276 -7.34 2.20 2.77
N PHE A 277 -7.82 1.02 3.18
CA PHE A 277 -7.98 0.66 4.59
C PHE A 277 -7.00 -0.42 5.07
N GLY A 278 -6.06 -0.87 4.25
CA GLY A 278 -5.22 -2.09 4.39
C GLY A 278 -4.34 -2.25 5.65
N GLY A 279 -4.49 -1.42 6.67
CA GLY A 279 -3.93 -1.64 8.01
C GLY A 279 -4.87 -2.41 8.95
N MET A 280 -4.71 -2.19 10.26
CA MET A 280 -5.52 -2.82 11.33
C MET A 280 -7.03 -2.63 11.14
N LEU A 281 -7.48 -1.51 10.55
CA LEU A 281 -8.87 -1.23 10.20
C LEU A 281 -9.40 -2.10 9.05
N GLY A 282 -8.55 -2.46 8.07
CA GLY A 282 -8.87 -3.33 6.95
C GLY A 282 -9.06 -4.79 7.36
N GLN A 283 -8.33 -5.26 8.38
CA GLN A 283 -8.47 -6.62 8.91
C GLN A 283 -9.84 -6.86 9.56
N THR A 284 -10.38 -5.87 10.28
CA THR A 284 -11.74 -5.94 10.83
C THR A 284 -12.79 -5.97 9.72
N ARG A 285 -12.60 -5.20 8.64
CA ARG A 285 -13.53 -5.17 7.50
C ARG A 285 -13.44 -6.42 6.64
N ALA A 286 -12.24 -6.92 6.33
CA ALA A 286 -12.05 -8.17 5.60
C ALA A 286 -12.73 -9.35 6.32
N ASN A 287 -12.67 -9.37 7.66
CA ASN A 287 -13.40 -10.35 8.48
C ASN A 287 -14.92 -10.17 8.40
N MET A 288 -15.43 -8.92 8.39
CA MET A 288 -16.88 -8.63 8.24
C MET A 288 -17.42 -8.94 6.83
N THR A 289 -16.64 -8.67 5.77
CA THR A 289 -17.03 -9.00 4.39
C THR A 289 -16.96 -10.50 4.13
N MET A 290 -16.01 -11.22 4.75
CA MET A 290 -15.96 -12.68 4.71
C MET A 290 -17.09 -13.34 5.49
N SER A 291 -17.50 -12.81 6.64
CA SER A 291 -18.65 -13.35 7.39
C SER A 291 -19.96 -13.23 6.61
N GLN A 292 -20.17 -12.14 5.87
CA GLN A 292 -21.33 -11.99 4.98
C GLN A 292 -21.32 -12.97 3.79
N GLY A 293 -20.14 -13.42 3.36
CA GLY A 293 -20.00 -14.47 2.35
C GLY A 293 -20.32 -15.88 2.87
N LEU A 294 -20.20 -16.10 4.18
CA LEU A 294 -20.48 -17.39 4.83
C LEU A 294 -21.97 -17.62 5.08
N ASP A 295 -22.75 -16.55 5.28
CA ASP A 295 -24.21 -16.60 5.47
C ASP A 295 -24.97 -17.06 4.21
N HIS A 296 -24.35 -17.01 3.03
CA HIS A 296 -24.95 -17.52 1.78
C HIS A 296 -24.68 -19.01 1.50
N ILE A 297 -23.84 -19.67 2.29
CA ILE A 297 -23.53 -21.11 2.13
C ILE A 297 -24.37 -21.99 3.07
N THR A 298 -24.96 -21.42 4.12
CA THR A 298 -25.68 -22.19 5.17
C THR A 298 -27.11 -22.61 4.80
N ASN A 299 -27.64 -22.25 3.63
CA ASN A 299 -29.02 -22.59 3.23
C ASN A 299 -29.19 -23.92 2.48
N TYR A 300 -28.15 -24.74 2.33
CA TYR A 300 -28.30 -26.11 1.81
C TYR A 300 -27.60 -27.13 2.72
N ALA A 301 -28.41 -27.98 3.35
CA ALA A 301 -28.09 -29.18 4.13
C ALA A 301 -27.44 -28.99 5.52
N ALA A 302 -28.29 -28.99 6.55
CA ALA A 302 -27.89 -29.18 7.94
C ALA A 302 -27.76 -30.69 8.26
N ASP A 303 -26.55 -31.12 8.65
CA ASP A 303 -26.28 -32.37 9.37
C ASP A 303 -25.59 -31.98 10.70
N PRO A 304 -26.20 -32.22 11.88
CA PRO A 304 -25.80 -31.61 13.15
C PRO A 304 -24.63 -32.32 13.87
N SER A 305 -23.78 -33.07 13.19
CA SER A 305 -22.74 -33.87 13.85
C SER A 305 -21.31 -33.63 13.30
N LYS A 306 -20.74 -32.46 13.59
CA LYS A 306 -19.27 -32.22 13.65
C LYS A 306 -18.96 -30.82 14.18
N SER A 307 -18.72 -30.73 15.49
CA SER A 307 -18.05 -29.57 16.09
C SER A 307 -16.57 -29.59 15.69
N ARG A 308 -16.13 -28.63 14.88
CA ARG A 308 -14.70 -28.30 14.71
C ARG A 308 -14.45 -26.91 15.29
N LEU A 309 -13.47 -26.86 16.19
CA LEU A 309 -12.96 -25.65 16.85
C LEU A 309 -12.55 -24.58 15.82
N PRO A 310 -12.61 -23.28 16.17
CA PRO A 310 -12.21 -22.22 15.26
C PRO A 310 -10.70 -22.32 14.97
N SER A 311 -10.35 -22.74 13.75
CA SER A 311 -9.00 -22.67 13.23
C SER A 311 -8.61 -21.21 13.02
N ALA A 312 -7.49 -20.81 13.61
CA ALA A 312 -6.87 -19.52 13.42
C ALA A 312 -6.72 -19.16 11.93
N SER A 313 -6.93 -17.88 11.64
CA SER A 313 -6.94 -17.27 10.31
C SER A 313 -5.70 -17.64 9.47
N PRO A 314 -5.85 -17.98 8.17
CA PRO A 314 -4.73 -18.35 7.30
C PRO A 314 -3.85 -17.15 6.88
N ALA A 315 -4.25 -15.92 7.20
CA ALA A 315 -3.59 -14.71 6.70
C ALA A 315 -2.19 -14.41 7.28
N ARG A 316 -1.75 -15.11 8.33
CA ARG A 316 -0.42 -14.91 8.95
C ARG A 316 0.62 -16.00 8.65
N ALA A 317 0.22 -17.12 8.03
CA ALA A 317 1.10 -18.28 7.91
C ALA A 317 2.03 -18.25 6.68
N ASP A 318 1.67 -17.54 5.61
CA ASP A 318 2.37 -17.67 4.31
C ASP A 318 3.49 -16.64 4.05
N SER A 319 3.85 -15.79 5.02
CA SER A 319 4.84 -14.71 4.80
C SER A 319 5.78 -14.43 5.98
N SER A 320 6.02 -15.39 6.88
CA SER A 320 7.11 -15.23 7.84
C SER A 320 8.45 -15.55 7.15
N LEU A 321 9.28 -14.53 6.99
CA LEU A 321 10.71 -14.68 6.76
C LEU A 321 11.39 -14.65 8.12
N LEU A 322 12.02 -15.76 8.51
CA LEU A 322 12.82 -15.84 9.73
C LEU A 322 14.25 -16.19 9.35
N ILE A 323 15.20 -15.38 9.80
CA ILE A 323 16.60 -15.48 9.44
C ILE A 323 17.41 -15.82 10.69
N VAL A 324 18.31 -16.79 10.53
CA VAL A 324 19.39 -17.06 11.47
C VAL A 324 20.72 -16.76 10.82
N VAL A 325 21.54 -15.94 11.48
CA VAL A 325 22.88 -15.58 11.02
C VAL A 325 23.91 -16.05 12.05
N GLU A 326 24.90 -16.82 11.60
CA GLU A 326 25.98 -17.37 12.43
C GLU A 326 27.28 -16.57 12.27
N THR A 327 28.17 -16.64 13.27
CA THR A 327 29.49 -15.98 13.29
C THR A 327 30.42 -16.37 12.14
N ASN A 328 30.15 -17.48 11.45
CA ASN A 328 30.88 -17.95 10.28
C ASN A 328 30.32 -17.41 8.94
N PHE A 329 29.52 -16.34 8.97
CA PHE A 329 28.86 -15.70 7.82
C PHE A 329 27.79 -16.56 7.13
N LYS A 330 27.39 -17.69 7.73
CA LYS A 330 26.31 -18.52 7.19
C LYS A 330 24.95 -17.93 7.59
N VAL A 331 24.05 -17.91 6.62
CA VAL A 331 22.67 -17.43 6.75
C VAL A 331 21.71 -18.58 6.48
N TYR A 332 20.76 -18.77 7.39
CA TYR A 332 19.66 -19.73 7.28
C TYR A 332 18.34 -18.96 7.26
N ALA A 333 17.64 -18.99 6.14
CA ALA A 333 16.35 -18.33 6.00
C ALA A 333 15.23 -19.36 5.96
N TYR A 334 14.43 -19.41 7.03
CA TYR A 334 13.23 -20.22 7.11
C TYR A 334 12.10 -19.49 6.41
N THR A 335 11.81 -19.91 5.18
CA THR A 335 10.70 -19.38 4.40
C THR A 335 10.36 -20.35 3.27
N GLN A 336 9.10 -20.39 2.85
CA GLN A 336 8.65 -21.11 1.66
C GLN A 336 8.52 -20.18 0.44
N SER A 337 8.52 -18.86 0.69
CA SER A 337 8.34 -17.83 -0.32
C SER A 337 9.58 -17.74 -1.22
N SER A 338 9.41 -18.00 -2.52
CA SER A 338 10.45 -17.78 -3.53
C SER A 338 10.89 -16.33 -3.59
N LEU A 339 9.98 -15.42 -3.30
CA LEU A 339 10.22 -13.99 -3.31
C LEU A 339 11.19 -13.60 -2.19
N HIS A 340 10.97 -14.05 -0.96
CA HIS A 340 11.88 -13.75 0.15
C HIS A 340 13.29 -14.30 -0.09
N ILE A 341 13.39 -15.49 -0.70
CA ILE A 341 14.68 -16.07 -1.08
C ILE A 341 15.36 -15.21 -2.16
N ALA A 342 14.60 -14.72 -3.14
CA ALA A 342 15.12 -13.81 -4.14
C ALA A 342 15.61 -12.50 -3.48
N MET A 343 14.83 -11.89 -2.59
CA MET A 343 15.25 -10.69 -1.86
C MET A 343 16.56 -10.90 -1.07
N LEU A 344 16.71 -12.08 -0.46
CA LEU A 344 17.94 -12.46 0.25
C LEU A 344 19.12 -12.64 -0.70
N SER A 345 18.90 -13.20 -1.90
CA SER A 345 19.95 -13.44 -2.90
C SER A 345 20.60 -12.17 -3.45
N VAL A 346 20.00 -11.00 -3.19
CA VAL A 346 20.57 -9.71 -3.59
C VAL A 346 21.91 -9.44 -2.88
N PHE A 347 22.07 -9.93 -1.63
CA PHE A 347 23.27 -9.68 -0.82
C PHE A 347 23.84 -10.95 -0.14
N VAL A 348 23.14 -12.07 -0.21
CA VAL A 348 23.59 -13.40 0.24
C VAL A 348 23.83 -14.31 -0.96
N ASP A 349 24.96 -15.00 -0.97
CA ASP A 349 25.21 -16.08 -1.93
C ASP A 349 24.45 -17.35 -1.49
N ILE A 350 23.32 -17.65 -2.16
CA ILE A 350 22.46 -18.78 -1.82
C ILE A 350 23.02 -20.07 -2.41
N VAL A 351 23.45 -20.99 -1.55
CA VAL A 351 24.10 -22.25 -1.95
C VAL A 351 23.11 -23.42 -2.02
N ALA A 352 22.08 -23.41 -1.17
CA ALA A 352 21.08 -24.47 -1.16
C ALA A 352 19.68 -23.92 -0.89
N ARG A 353 18.69 -24.46 -1.59
CA ARG A 353 17.26 -24.23 -1.36
C ARG A 353 16.56 -25.54 -1.06
N LEU A 354 16.01 -25.64 0.14
CA LEU A 354 15.18 -26.73 0.63
C LEU A 354 13.70 -26.26 0.70
N PRO A 355 12.73 -27.16 0.91
CA PRO A 355 11.29 -26.80 0.86
C PRO A 355 10.85 -25.66 1.80
N ASN A 356 11.51 -25.50 2.95
CA ASN A 356 11.18 -24.49 3.96
C ASN A 356 12.42 -23.76 4.51
N LEU A 357 13.57 -23.91 3.85
CA LEU A 357 14.85 -23.37 4.31
C LEU A 357 15.74 -23.02 3.11
N ALA A 358 16.28 -21.82 3.08
CA ALA A 358 17.38 -21.45 2.21
C ALA A 358 18.66 -21.28 3.04
N VAL A 359 19.78 -21.77 2.52
CA VAL A 359 21.09 -21.67 3.15
C VAL A 359 22.02 -20.92 2.21
N GLY A 360 22.71 -19.92 2.74
CA GLY A 360 23.68 -19.12 1.99
C GLY A 360 24.77 -18.52 2.85
N PHE A 361 25.63 -17.73 2.22
CA PHE A 361 26.77 -17.07 2.88
C PHE A 361 26.81 -15.58 2.56
N LEU A 362 27.19 -14.77 3.55
CA LEU A 362 27.57 -13.38 3.35
C LEU A 362 29.04 -13.34 2.92
N THR A 363 29.29 -13.13 1.62
CA THR A 363 30.64 -13.06 1.07
C THR A 363 31.02 -11.61 0.77
N ARG A 364 32.32 -11.34 0.69
CA ARG A 364 32.79 -10.00 0.29
C ARG A 364 32.25 -9.62 -1.08
N GLU A 365 32.21 -10.58 -2.00
CA GLU A 365 31.73 -10.41 -3.37
C GLU A 365 30.24 -10.12 -3.41
N SER A 366 29.42 -10.85 -2.63
CA SER A 366 27.96 -10.64 -2.59
C SER A 366 27.62 -9.27 -2.00
N ILE A 367 28.28 -8.87 -0.90
CA ILE A 367 28.05 -7.56 -0.29
C ILE A 367 28.58 -6.43 -1.16
N ARG A 368 29.75 -6.59 -1.80
CA ARG A 368 30.26 -5.58 -2.73
C ARG A 368 29.33 -5.40 -3.95
N SER A 369 28.75 -6.49 -4.44
CA SER A 369 27.74 -6.44 -5.51
C SER A 369 26.49 -5.68 -5.06
N ALA A 370 25.92 -6.04 -3.90
CA ALA A 370 24.76 -5.35 -3.32
C ALA A 370 25.01 -3.86 -3.11
N LEU A 371 26.16 -3.52 -2.52
CA LEU A 371 26.61 -2.14 -2.36
C LEU A 371 26.68 -1.45 -3.71
N SER A 372 27.28 -2.09 -4.73
CA SER A 372 27.42 -1.50 -6.07
C SER A 372 26.09 -1.10 -6.71
N ASN A 373 25.02 -1.84 -6.38
CA ASN A 373 23.63 -1.59 -6.78
C ASN A 373 22.88 -0.60 -5.88
N GLY A 374 23.56 0.00 -4.89
CA GLY A 374 23.03 1.06 -4.03
C GLY A 374 22.61 0.62 -2.63
N ILE A 375 22.61 -0.68 -2.34
CA ILE A 375 22.10 -1.19 -1.05
C ILE A 375 23.17 -0.99 0.03
N SER A 376 22.87 -0.17 1.04
CA SER A 376 23.82 0.16 2.12
C SER A 376 24.00 -0.97 3.13
N ALA A 377 25.11 -0.97 3.88
CA ALA A 377 25.33 -1.95 4.95
C ALA A 377 24.29 -1.82 6.08
N GLU A 378 23.85 -0.59 6.37
CA GLU A 378 22.79 -0.30 7.35
C GLU A 378 21.47 -0.98 6.94
N GLN A 379 21.05 -0.84 5.68
CA GLN A 379 19.85 -1.52 5.17
C GLN A 379 19.96 -3.05 5.24
N ILE A 380 21.13 -3.62 4.94
CA ILE A 380 21.36 -5.06 5.07
C ILE A 380 21.27 -5.48 6.54
N TYR A 381 21.88 -4.72 7.44
CA TYR A 381 21.82 -4.97 8.88
C TYR A 381 20.39 -4.91 9.43
N ASP A 382 19.65 -3.84 9.10
CA ASP A 382 18.26 -3.63 9.52
C ASP A 382 17.35 -4.74 9.01
N PHE A 383 17.55 -5.19 7.77
CA PHE A 383 16.83 -6.33 7.20
C PHE A 383 17.07 -7.62 8.00
N LEU A 384 18.33 -7.94 8.30
CA LEU A 384 18.68 -9.12 9.11
C LEU A 384 18.09 -9.02 10.52
N MET A 385 18.08 -7.83 11.11
CA MET A 385 17.55 -7.56 12.45
C MET A 385 16.01 -7.66 12.49
N GLN A 386 15.31 -7.08 11.52
CA GLN A 386 13.85 -7.11 11.43
C GLN A 386 13.29 -8.53 11.22
N HIS A 387 14.03 -9.36 10.48
CA HIS A 387 13.66 -10.74 10.20
C HIS A 387 14.39 -11.76 11.08
N ALA A 388 15.05 -11.31 12.16
CA ALA A 388 15.78 -12.21 13.05
C ALA A 388 14.84 -13.25 13.69
N HIS A 389 15.27 -14.50 13.72
CA HIS A 389 14.53 -15.57 14.37
C HIS A 389 14.33 -15.25 15.87
N PRO A 390 13.17 -15.55 16.50
CA PRO A 390 12.91 -15.21 17.91
C PRO A 390 13.95 -15.72 18.91
N LYS A 391 14.60 -16.85 18.61
CA LYS A 391 15.72 -17.37 19.42
C LYS A 391 16.96 -16.47 19.39
N MET A 392 17.21 -15.74 18.30
CA MET A 392 18.31 -14.77 18.21
C MET A 392 17.98 -13.45 18.89
N LEU A 393 16.70 -13.07 18.97
CA LEU A 393 16.29 -11.87 19.71
C LEU A 393 16.63 -11.94 21.22
N GLY A 394 16.83 -13.15 21.75
CA GLY A 394 17.31 -13.36 23.12
C GLY A 394 18.83 -13.16 23.29
N ASN A 395 19.59 -13.05 22.20
CA ASN A 395 21.03 -12.81 22.24
C ASN A 395 21.31 -11.30 22.33
N SER A 396 22.45 -10.95 22.93
CA SER A 396 22.95 -9.58 23.00
C SER A 396 24.41 -9.57 22.54
N PRO A 397 24.73 -9.07 21.34
CA PRO A 397 23.83 -8.51 20.30
C PRO A 397 23.00 -9.57 19.56
N VAL A 398 21.87 -9.16 18.96
CA VAL A 398 20.97 -10.04 18.17
C VAL A 398 21.69 -10.60 16.95
N ILE A 399 22.31 -9.71 16.17
CA ILE A 399 23.19 -10.06 15.05
C ILE A 399 24.63 -10.09 15.60
N PRO A 400 25.43 -11.14 15.31
CA PRO A 400 26.80 -11.21 15.79
C PRO A 400 27.64 -9.97 15.41
N GLU A 401 28.37 -9.42 16.39
CA GLU A 401 29.21 -8.22 16.26
C GLU A 401 30.17 -8.28 15.06
N ASN A 402 30.81 -9.44 14.87
CA ASN A 402 31.76 -9.64 13.78
C ASN A 402 31.12 -9.50 12.39
N ILE A 403 29.83 -9.77 12.25
CA ILE A 403 29.10 -9.63 10.98
C ILE A 403 28.75 -8.17 10.75
N ALA A 404 28.23 -7.50 11.77
CA ALA A 404 27.92 -6.08 11.70
C ALA A 404 29.16 -5.28 11.29
N ASP A 405 30.29 -5.49 11.98
CA ASP A 405 31.56 -4.83 11.68
C ASP A 405 32.03 -5.09 10.25
N GLN A 406 31.94 -6.33 9.77
CA GLN A 406 32.37 -6.67 8.43
C GLN A 406 31.52 -6.03 7.33
N LEU A 407 30.19 -5.94 7.52
CA LEU A 407 29.32 -5.23 6.58
C LEU A 407 29.76 -3.76 6.44
N TYR A 408 30.00 -3.07 7.55
CA TYR A 408 30.45 -1.68 7.54
C TYR A 408 31.88 -1.52 7.00
N LEU A 409 32.78 -2.47 7.30
CA LEU A 409 34.13 -2.48 6.74
C LEU A 409 34.07 -2.60 5.21
N TRP A 410 33.32 -3.56 4.67
CA TRP A 410 33.17 -3.73 3.22
C TRP A 410 32.55 -2.50 2.54
N GLN A 411 31.62 -1.79 3.19
CA GLN A 411 31.12 -0.51 2.68
C GLN A 411 32.20 0.59 2.70
N ARG A 412 32.97 0.70 3.79
CA ARG A 412 34.07 1.67 3.91
C ARG A 412 35.18 1.41 2.90
N GLU A 413 35.43 0.15 2.53
CA GLU A 413 36.39 -0.20 1.48
C GLU A 413 36.04 0.44 0.13
N ARG A 414 34.75 0.54 -0.19
CA ARG A 414 34.28 1.22 -1.41
C ARG A 414 34.40 2.74 -1.30
N ASN A 415 34.05 3.31 -0.15
CA ASN A 415 34.01 4.75 0.07
C ASN A 415 35.39 5.36 0.41
N ARG A 416 36.50 4.67 0.11
CA ARG A 416 37.86 5.16 0.38
C ARG A 416 38.24 6.40 -0.43
N ILE A 417 37.65 6.56 -1.62
CA ILE A 417 37.98 7.64 -2.56
C ILE A 417 36.73 8.50 -2.74
N LYS A 418 36.85 9.80 -2.43
CA LYS A 418 35.82 10.79 -2.72
C LYS A 418 36.17 11.48 -4.04
N PHE A 419 35.22 11.55 -4.95
CA PHE A 419 35.35 12.29 -6.20
C PHE A 419 34.73 13.67 -5.99
N GLU A 420 35.57 14.70 -5.92
CA GLU A 420 35.13 16.10 -5.88
C GLU A 420 35.45 16.76 -7.22
N PRO A 421 34.45 17.35 -7.91
CA PRO A 421 34.70 18.05 -9.16
C PRO A 421 35.50 19.33 -8.89
N GLY A 422 36.57 19.54 -9.67
CA GLY A 422 37.41 20.72 -9.57
C GLY A 422 37.98 21.11 -10.92
N GLU A 423 38.24 22.39 -11.09
CA GLU A 423 38.92 22.94 -12.27
C GLU A 423 40.35 23.30 -11.88
N LEU A 424 41.32 22.92 -12.73
CA LEU A 424 42.72 23.29 -12.58
C LEU A 424 43.00 24.45 -13.53
N VAL A 425 43.24 25.64 -13.00
CA VAL A 425 43.71 26.79 -13.78
C VAL A 425 45.23 26.80 -13.74
N ASP A 426 45.85 26.46 -14.87
CA ASP A 426 47.29 26.59 -15.05
C ASP A 426 47.60 27.98 -15.63
N VAL A 427 48.25 28.84 -14.83
CA VAL A 427 48.73 30.15 -15.28
C VAL A 427 50.13 29.97 -15.82
N ALA A 428 50.24 29.46 -17.06
CA ALA A 428 51.50 29.50 -17.78
C ALA A 428 51.85 30.97 -18.07
N ASN A 429 52.91 31.45 -17.40
CA ASN A 429 53.46 32.80 -17.47
C ASN A 429 53.36 33.47 -18.85
N GLU A 430 52.61 34.57 -18.93
CA GLU A 430 52.90 35.64 -19.88
C GLU A 430 54.16 36.37 -19.38
N VAL A 431 55.29 36.16 -20.07
CA VAL A 431 56.45 37.06 -20.06
C VAL A 431 56.81 37.38 -21.51
#